data_AF-A0AAU0PY28-F1
#
_entry.id   AF-A0AAU0PY28-F1
#
_cell.length_a   1.000
_cell.length_b   1.000
_cell.length_c   1.000
_cell.angle_alpha   90.00
_cell.angle_beta   90.00
_cell.angle_gamma   90.00
#
_symmetry.space_group_name_H-M   'P 1'
#
loop_
_entity.id
_entity.type
_entity.pdbx_description
1 polymer ?
#
loop_
_entity_poly.entity_id
_entity_poly.type
_entity_poly.pdbx_seq_one_letter_code
_entity_poly.pdbx_strand_id
1 'polypeptide(L)'
;MPIIRVSAAIIRNHDGQFLLVRKKGTTAFMFPGGKPEPGETPDQTLIRELDEELNLRVGTEDLTFVGTFRTNAANEANTQLLADVFTLDDSLRWGNSADGSNDGDDTDVGNNDNNDAHDVTPYAEIDAAHWFTSEDIKIEREPIAPLTREVVPQLHGRGFLLFTGSALGNNPVYREAVESLVHSIGAHNDRIVYGGGRAGLMGVVGDTAAEDGTLCIGVIPYLLAGVDGPNGFNQGGRSYVIPRADGTVPTPSRGEIAHDRLTRLELVPTMSARKTRMGELADIVVGLPGGAGTVDELFDAWTQQQLGYTQHAVALLNVNGYWDPLISAIKHMVAEGFLSSAYLESLIIADTPRELYEKVDAWVPPAPKWG
;
A
#
# COMPACT_ATOMS: atom_id res chain seq x y z
N MET A 1 5.41 -28.74 22.69
CA MET A 1 6.35 -28.59 21.57
C MET A 1 7.43 -27.60 21.99
N PRO A 2 8.71 -27.86 21.68
CA PRO A 2 9.76 -26.86 21.88
C PRO A 2 9.43 -25.57 21.12
N ILE A 3 9.88 -24.43 21.66
CA ILE A 3 9.70 -23.11 21.06
C ILE A 3 11.09 -22.56 20.75
N ILE A 4 11.28 -22.12 19.51
CA ILE A 4 12.45 -21.36 19.07
C ILE A 4 12.03 -19.91 18.98
N ARG A 5 12.86 -19.01 19.51
CA ARG A 5 12.68 -17.57 19.34
C ARG A 5 13.65 -17.05 18.28
N VAL A 6 13.17 -16.17 17.40
CA VAL A 6 13.98 -15.51 16.37
C VAL A 6 13.58 -14.05 16.23
N SER A 7 14.50 -13.24 15.72
CA SER A 7 14.18 -11.95 15.11
C SER A 7 14.23 -12.07 13.59
N ALA A 8 13.32 -11.41 12.89
CA ALA A 8 13.28 -11.43 11.42
C ALA A 8 12.99 -10.05 10.84
N ALA A 9 13.60 -9.74 9.70
CA ALA A 9 13.43 -8.49 8.98
C ALA A 9 12.57 -8.67 7.73
N ILE A 10 11.58 -7.79 7.56
CA ILE A 10 10.94 -7.54 6.29
C ILE A 10 11.75 -6.44 5.60
N ILE A 11 12.33 -6.77 4.45
CA ILE A 11 13.11 -5.84 3.64
C ILE A 11 12.48 -5.79 2.25
N ARG A 12 12.21 -4.59 1.76
CA ARG A 12 11.65 -4.37 0.43
C ARG A 12 12.55 -3.50 -0.43
N ASN A 13 12.53 -3.74 -1.73
CA ASN A 13 13.12 -2.83 -2.71
C ASN A 13 12.07 -1.82 -3.19
N HIS A 14 12.49 -0.91 -4.07
CA HIS A 14 11.61 0.10 -4.67
C HIS A 14 10.48 -0.52 -5.50
N ASP A 15 10.68 -1.71 -6.07
CA ASP A 15 9.65 -2.49 -6.78
C ASP A 15 8.67 -3.20 -5.82
N GLY A 16 8.84 -3.00 -4.50
CA GLY A 16 8.11 -3.61 -3.38
C GLY A 16 8.19 -5.14 -3.30
N GLN A 17 9.23 -5.73 -3.90
CA GLN A 17 9.59 -7.12 -3.74
C GLN A 17 10.24 -7.33 -2.37
N PHE A 18 10.04 -8.50 -1.77
CA PHE A 18 10.61 -8.90 -0.49
C PHE A 18 11.95 -9.61 -0.68
N LEU A 19 12.96 -9.19 0.08
CA LEU A 19 14.21 -9.94 0.17
C LEU A 19 13.97 -11.18 1.04
N LEU A 20 14.10 -12.35 0.44
CA LEU A 20 14.09 -13.62 1.16
C LEU A 20 15.43 -14.33 1.01
N VAL A 21 15.83 -15.03 2.07
CA VAL A 21 17.08 -15.78 2.16
C VAL A 21 16.81 -17.26 2.35
N ARG A 22 17.72 -18.11 1.86
CA ARG A 22 17.75 -19.55 2.15
C ARG A 22 19.05 -19.90 2.86
N LYS A 23 18.95 -20.51 4.03
CA LYS A 23 20.12 -20.96 4.80
C LYS A 23 20.72 -22.24 4.21
N LYS A 24 22.04 -22.41 4.31
CA LYS A 24 22.76 -23.62 3.86
C LYS A 24 22.17 -24.87 4.51
N GLY A 25 21.89 -25.88 3.69
CA GLY A 25 21.30 -27.15 4.15
C GLY A 25 19.78 -27.10 4.41
N THR A 26 19.11 -25.99 4.08
CA THR A 26 17.65 -25.85 4.14
C THR A 26 17.07 -25.68 2.74
N THR A 27 15.75 -25.89 2.58
CA THR A 27 15.08 -25.82 1.28
C THR A 27 14.19 -24.58 1.12
N ALA A 28 13.74 -23.98 2.22
CA ALA A 28 12.78 -22.88 2.19
C ALA A 28 13.45 -21.51 2.24
N PHE A 29 12.90 -20.56 1.48
CA PHE A 29 13.18 -19.14 1.61
C PHE A 29 12.41 -18.54 2.78
N MET A 30 13.03 -17.62 3.50
CA MET A 30 12.47 -16.96 4.68
C MET A 30 12.95 -15.52 4.77
N PHE A 31 12.32 -14.73 5.65
CA PHE A 31 12.85 -13.42 6.00
C PHE A 31 14.26 -13.56 6.62
N PRO A 32 15.21 -12.66 6.30
CA PRO A 32 16.51 -12.65 6.94
C PRO A 32 16.43 -12.40 8.45
N GLY A 33 17.41 -12.93 9.18
CA GLY A 33 17.44 -12.89 10.64
C GLY A 33 17.69 -14.26 11.28
N GLY A 34 17.72 -14.29 12.61
CA GLY A 34 18.17 -15.46 13.33
C GLY A 34 17.84 -15.47 14.81
N LYS A 35 18.59 -16.27 15.56
CA LYS A 35 18.30 -16.60 16.97
C LYS A 35 19.04 -15.61 17.88
N PRO A 36 18.45 -15.21 19.01
CA PRO A 36 19.11 -14.32 19.96
C PRO A 36 20.30 -15.01 20.64
N GLU A 37 21.40 -14.27 20.81
CA GLU A 37 22.47 -14.61 21.72
C GLU A 37 22.12 -14.23 23.18
N PRO A 38 22.83 -14.78 24.19
CA PRO A 38 22.54 -14.50 25.59
C PRO A 38 22.62 -12.99 25.92
N GLY A 39 21.47 -12.40 26.25
CA GLY A 39 21.36 -11.01 26.67
C GLY A 39 20.94 -10.02 25.58
N GLU A 40 20.79 -10.48 24.33
CA GLU A 40 20.32 -9.63 23.23
C GLU A 40 18.81 -9.31 23.37
N THR A 41 18.46 -8.06 23.08
CA THR A 41 17.08 -7.70 22.74
C THR A 41 16.75 -8.15 21.31
N PRO A 42 15.46 -8.23 20.93
CA PRO A 42 15.09 -8.67 19.58
C PRO A 42 15.64 -7.77 18.45
N ASP A 43 15.69 -6.47 18.65
CA ASP A 43 16.31 -5.51 17.73
C ASP A 43 17.83 -5.73 17.62
N GLN A 44 18.54 -5.88 18.74
CA GLN A 44 19.99 -6.18 18.75
C GLN A 44 20.31 -7.50 18.03
N THR A 45 19.49 -8.53 18.26
CA THR A 45 19.59 -9.82 17.56
C THR A 45 19.48 -9.60 16.06
N LEU A 46 18.49 -8.82 15.60
CA LEU A 46 18.25 -8.61 14.19
C LEU A 46 19.39 -7.81 13.52
N ILE A 47 19.85 -6.73 14.17
CA ILE A 47 20.95 -5.90 13.66
C ILE A 47 22.21 -6.75 13.44
N ARG A 48 22.57 -7.61 14.41
CA ARG A 48 23.72 -8.52 14.30
C ARG A 48 23.53 -9.50 13.14
N GLU A 49 22.39 -10.18 13.09
CA GLU A 49 22.11 -11.19 12.05
C GLU A 49 22.12 -10.58 10.65
N LEU A 50 21.62 -9.37 10.45
CA LEU A 50 21.67 -8.68 9.16
C LEU A 50 23.10 -8.33 8.72
N ASP A 51 23.97 -7.92 9.63
CA ASP A 51 25.40 -7.70 9.32
C ASP A 51 26.11 -9.03 9.04
N GLU A 52 25.83 -10.08 9.84
CA GLU A 52 26.49 -11.39 9.72
C GLU A 52 26.03 -12.22 8.51
N GLU A 53 24.76 -12.14 8.12
CA GLU A 53 24.19 -12.94 7.03
C GLU A 53 24.24 -12.22 5.68
N LEU A 54 24.13 -10.88 5.69
CA LEU A 54 23.94 -10.06 4.49
C LEU A 54 24.94 -8.90 4.36
N ASN A 55 25.83 -8.67 5.33
CA ASN A 55 26.65 -7.44 5.43
C ASN A 55 25.81 -6.15 5.41
N LEU A 56 24.57 -6.22 5.89
CA LEU A 56 23.66 -5.09 5.94
C LEU A 56 23.74 -4.42 7.31
N ARG A 57 24.37 -3.24 7.36
CA ARG A 57 24.53 -2.46 8.58
C ARG A 57 23.38 -1.49 8.77
N VAL A 58 22.65 -1.66 9.88
CA VAL A 58 21.46 -0.88 10.23
C VAL A 58 21.51 -0.51 11.72
N GLY A 59 20.89 0.61 12.08
CA GLY A 59 20.68 1.06 13.45
C GLY A 59 19.35 0.60 14.04
N THR A 60 19.11 0.89 15.32
CA THR A 60 17.81 0.60 15.96
C THR A 60 16.73 1.54 15.41
N GLU A 61 17.11 2.75 15.03
CA GLU A 61 16.28 3.77 14.40
C GLU A 61 15.74 3.35 13.03
N ASP A 62 16.40 2.42 12.35
CA ASP A 62 15.97 1.89 11.05
C ASP A 62 14.92 0.77 11.21
N LEU A 63 14.66 0.31 12.44
CA LEU A 63 13.79 -0.84 12.70
C LEU A 63 12.44 -0.42 13.27
N THR A 64 11.38 -0.65 12.51
CA THR A 64 10.00 -0.52 12.99
C THR A 64 9.46 -1.90 13.40
N PHE A 65 9.11 -2.07 14.67
CA PHE A 65 8.57 -3.33 15.19
C PHE A 65 7.17 -3.60 14.63
N VAL A 66 7.02 -4.71 13.91
CA VAL A 66 5.74 -5.11 13.29
C VAL A 66 4.90 -5.94 14.26
N GLY A 67 5.54 -6.85 15.02
CA GLY A 67 4.83 -7.68 15.98
C GLY A 67 5.53 -9.01 16.27
N THR A 68 4.99 -9.76 17.22
CA THR A 68 5.45 -11.11 17.55
C THR A 68 4.49 -12.15 16.97
N PHE A 69 5.01 -13.05 16.14
CA PHE A 69 4.24 -14.07 15.43
C PHE A 69 4.56 -15.47 15.93
N ARG A 70 3.56 -16.37 15.93
CA ARG A 70 3.73 -17.76 16.33
C ARG A 70 3.26 -18.69 15.24
N THR A 71 4.19 -19.49 14.70
CA THR A 71 3.92 -20.46 13.62
C THR A 71 4.77 -21.73 13.81
N ASN A 72 4.74 -22.65 12.84
CA ASN A 72 5.60 -23.83 12.82
C ASN A 72 6.99 -23.48 12.25
N ALA A 73 8.04 -24.05 12.83
CA ALA A 73 9.40 -23.89 12.30
C ALA A 73 9.53 -24.57 10.94
N ALA A 74 10.13 -23.89 9.95
CA ALA A 74 10.31 -24.44 8.61
C ALA A 74 11.27 -25.65 8.58
N ASN A 75 12.30 -25.61 9.41
CA ASN A 75 13.44 -26.54 9.35
C ASN A 75 13.49 -27.56 10.51
N GLU A 76 12.57 -27.47 11.48
CA GLU A 76 12.54 -28.34 12.66
C GLU A 76 11.13 -28.91 12.88
N ALA A 77 10.95 -30.19 12.53
CA ALA A 77 9.65 -30.86 12.69
C ALA A 77 9.20 -30.89 14.15
N ASN A 78 7.91 -30.62 14.39
CA ASN A 78 7.29 -30.53 15.73
C ASN A 78 7.82 -29.41 16.64
N THR A 79 8.48 -28.41 16.07
CA THR A 79 8.95 -27.21 16.78
C THR A 79 8.12 -25.99 16.39
N GLN A 80 7.77 -25.16 17.37
CA GLN A 80 7.12 -23.87 17.11
C GLN A 80 8.14 -22.75 17.04
N LEU A 81 7.87 -21.79 16.18
CA LEU A 81 8.63 -20.56 16.04
C LEU A 81 7.85 -19.42 16.71
N LEU A 82 8.54 -18.62 17.50
CA LEU A 82 8.09 -17.33 18.00
C LEU A 82 9.01 -16.27 17.39
N ALA A 83 8.51 -15.48 16.45
CA ALA A 83 9.31 -14.52 15.70
C ALA A 83 8.94 -13.09 16.05
N ASP A 84 9.89 -12.31 16.54
CA ASP A 84 9.77 -10.86 16.63
C ASP A 84 10.16 -10.26 15.27
N VAL A 85 9.19 -9.68 14.57
CA VAL A 85 9.34 -9.23 13.20
C VAL A 85 9.45 -7.71 13.16
N PHE A 86 10.41 -7.22 12.38
CA PHE A 86 10.66 -5.79 12.15
C PHE A 86 10.63 -5.49 10.66
N THR A 87 10.35 -4.25 10.31
CA THR A 87 10.54 -3.72 8.96
C THR A 87 11.67 -2.69 8.97
N LEU A 88 12.37 -2.60 7.84
CA LEU A 88 13.39 -1.59 7.56
C LEU A 88 12.83 -0.38 6.76
N ASP A 89 11.53 -0.39 6.46
CA ASP A 89 10.81 0.72 5.84
C ASP A 89 9.50 1.02 6.60
N ASP A 90 9.16 2.30 6.76
CA ASP A 90 7.94 2.76 7.45
C ASP A 90 6.65 2.62 6.64
N SER A 91 6.74 2.18 5.38
CA SER A 91 5.57 2.16 4.50
C SER A 91 4.67 0.95 4.73
N LEU A 92 5.08 -0.04 5.54
CA LEU A 92 4.25 -1.19 5.91
C LEU A 92 3.21 -0.86 6.99
N ARG A 93 1.94 -1.03 6.65
CA ARG A 93 0.79 -0.91 7.55
C ARG A 93 0.03 -2.24 7.69
N TRP A 94 -0.35 -2.58 8.91
CA TRP A 94 -1.24 -3.72 9.20
C TRP A 94 -2.70 -3.30 9.07
N GLY A 95 -3.53 -4.17 8.49
CA GLY A 95 -4.98 -4.06 8.45
C GLY A 95 -5.67 -4.13 9.83
N ASN A 96 -5.53 -3.09 10.66
CA ASN A 96 -6.57 -2.56 11.54
C ASN A 96 -6.16 -1.17 12.07
N SER A 97 -6.99 -0.17 11.77
CA SER A 97 -6.88 1.18 12.34
C SER A 97 -7.10 1.12 13.85
N ALA A 98 -6.10 1.54 14.63
CA ALA A 98 -6.31 2.08 15.96
C ALA A 98 -5.27 3.19 16.18
N ASP A 99 -5.78 4.41 16.32
CA ASP A 99 -5.04 5.63 16.62
C ASP A 99 -4.04 5.44 17.77
N GLY A 100 -2.86 6.02 17.59
CA GLY A 100 -1.83 6.16 18.61
C GLY A 100 -0.86 7.25 18.21
N SER A 101 -1.24 8.50 18.47
CA SER A 101 -0.41 9.70 18.38
C SER A 101 0.90 9.55 19.15
N ASN A 102 2.02 10.04 18.57
CA ASN A 102 2.89 10.96 19.33
C ASN A 102 3.80 11.80 18.43
N ASP A 103 3.81 13.10 18.72
CA ASP A 103 4.67 14.16 18.18
C ASP A 103 6.12 14.03 18.68
N GLY A 104 7.09 14.56 17.91
CA GLY A 104 8.28 15.20 18.49
C GLY A 104 9.63 15.08 17.76
N ASP A 105 9.91 16.08 16.92
CA ASP A 105 11.15 16.89 16.83
C ASP A 105 12.49 16.29 16.31
N ASP A 106 12.77 16.69 15.06
CA ASP A 106 14.02 17.08 14.38
C ASP A 106 15.41 16.80 15.03
N THR A 107 16.31 16.17 14.27
CA THR A 107 17.65 16.73 13.96
C THR A 107 18.41 15.91 12.88
N ASP A 108 18.55 16.55 11.71
CA ASP A 108 19.67 16.52 10.73
C ASP A 108 20.85 15.54 10.97
N VAL A 109 20.95 14.48 10.14
CA VAL A 109 22.23 13.81 9.80
C VAL A 109 22.22 13.22 8.38
N GLY A 110 22.99 13.86 7.49
CA GLY A 110 23.78 13.29 6.37
C GLY A 110 23.32 12.01 5.68
N ASN A 111 22.59 12.17 4.57
CA ASN A 111 22.18 11.13 3.64
C ASN A 111 23.38 10.51 2.90
N ASN A 112 23.61 9.20 3.06
CA ASN A 112 24.53 8.42 2.23
C ASN A 112 23.70 7.72 1.14
N ASP A 113 23.39 8.49 0.10
CA ASP A 113 22.77 8.00 -1.14
C ASP A 113 23.75 7.07 -1.86
N ASN A 114 23.61 5.75 -1.67
CA ASN A 114 24.08 4.70 -2.58
C ASN A 114 23.57 3.32 -2.09
N ASN A 115 22.27 3.06 -2.21
CA ASN A 115 21.69 1.73 -1.97
C ASN A 115 20.88 1.25 -3.18
N ASP A 116 21.42 1.49 -4.38
CA ASP A 116 20.95 0.82 -5.60
C ASP A 116 21.27 -0.69 -5.49
N ALA A 117 20.29 -1.42 -4.94
CA ALA A 117 20.33 -2.86 -4.72
C ALA A 117 20.27 -3.61 -6.06
N HIS A 118 21.43 -3.75 -6.70
CA HIS A 118 21.69 -4.86 -7.62
C HIS A 118 22.52 -5.92 -6.87
N ASP A 119 21.86 -7.04 -6.56
CA ASP A 119 22.33 -8.24 -5.84
C ASP A 119 22.78 -8.05 -4.38
N VAL A 120 21.85 -8.31 -3.44
CA VAL A 120 22.25 -8.65 -2.07
C VAL A 120 23.02 -9.96 -2.12
N THR A 121 24.33 -9.89 -1.92
CA THR A 121 25.20 -11.06 -2.04
C THR A 121 25.12 -11.91 -0.76
N PRO A 122 24.70 -13.19 -0.83
CA PRO A 122 24.70 -14.08 0.32
C PRO A 122 26.06 -14.12 1.04
N TYR A 123 26.05 -14.06 2.37
CA TYR A 123 27.24 -14.21 3.19
C TYR A 123 27.07 -15.30 4.26
N ALA A 124 28.18 -15.73 4.85
CA ALA A 124 28.24 -16.71 5.94
C ALA A 124 27.37 -17.97 5.73
N GLU A 125 26.25 -18.09 6.44
CA GLU A 125 25.37 -19.26 6.43
C GLU A 125 24.26 -19.22 5.38
N ILE A 126 24.17 -18.15 4.59
CA ILE A 126 23.19 -18.02 3.51
C ILE A 126 23.72 -18.69 2.24
N ASP A 127 22.86 -19.48 1.61
CA ASP A 127 23.10 -20.16 0.33
C ASP A 127 22.58 -19.35 -0.86
N ALA A 128 21.43 -18.68 -0.69
CA ALA A 128 20.81 -17.82 -1.69
C ALA A 128 20.03 -16.68 -1.04
N ALA A 129 19.98 -15.53 -1.71
CA ALA A 129 19.18 -14.36 -1.33
C ALA A 129 18.55 -13.81 -2.61
N HIS A 130 17.23 -13.77 -2.69
CA HIS A 130 16.51 -13.32 -3.88
C HIS A 130 15.37 -12.37 -3.52
N TRP A 131 14.97 -11.56 -4.48
CA TRP A 131 13.76 -10.75 -4.42
C TRP A 131 12.54 -11.56 -4.88
N PHE A 132 11.48 -11.52 -4.08
CA PHE A 132 10.20 -12.19 -4.34
C PHE A 132 9.07 -11.18 -4.35
N THR A 133 8.20 -11.22 -5.36
CA THR A 133 6.93 -10.50 -5.32
C THR A 133 5.96 -11.16 -4.33
N SER A 134 4.91 -10.44 -3.90
CA SER A 134 3.81 -11.06 -3.14
C SER A 134 3.20 -12.26 -3.86
N GLU A 135 3.10 -12.21 -5.19
CA GLU A 135 2.58 -13.31 -5.99
C GLU A 135 3.54 -14.52 -5.98
N ASP A 136 4.85 -14.32 -6.11
CA ASP A 136 5.84 -15.41 -6.02
C ASP A 136 5.72 -16.17 -4.69
N ILE A 137 5.45 -15.44 -3.60
CA ILE A 137 5.27 -15.99 -2.25
C ILE A 137 3.94 -16.74 -2.16
N LYS A 138 2.87 -16.17 -2.71
CA LYS A 138 1.51 -16.71 -2.70
C LYS A 138 1.39 -18.01 -3.51
N ILE A 139 2.02 -18.07 -4.69
CA ILE A 139 2.04 -19.28 -5.52
C ILE A 139 3.13 -20.28 -5.10
N GLU A 140 3.94 -19.93 -4.10
CA GLU A 140 5.13 -20.68 -3.68
C GLU A 140 6.01 -21.05 -4.88
N ARG A 141 6.43 -20.06 -5.68
CA ARG A 141 7.33 -20.25 -6.84
C ARG A 141 8.56 -21.09 -6.45
N GLU A 142 9.04 -20.86 -5.23
CA GLU A 142 10.00 -21.69 -4.52
C GLU A 142 9.44 -22.01 -3.11
N PRO A 143 9.97 -23.02 -2.40
CA PRO A 143 9.48 -23.34 -1.06
C PRO A 143 9.62 -22.14 -0.12
N ILE A 144 8.52 -21.68 0.51
CA ILE A 144 8.54 -20.52 1.42
C ILE A 144 8.24 -20.95 2.87
N ALA A 145 9.01 -20.43 3.82
CA ALA A 145 8.82 -20.68 5.24
C ALA A 145 7.42 -20.24 5.73
N PRO A 146 6.80 -20.97 6.69
CA PRO A 146 5.46 -20.64 7.19
C PRO A 146 5.30 -19.20 7.67
N LEU A 147 6.29 -18.67 8.41
CA LEU A 147 6.26 -17.29 8.90
C LEU A 147 6.08 -16.29 7.75
N THR A 148 6.88 -16.39 6.70
CA THR A 148 6.81 -15.48 5.55
C THR A 148 5.47 -15.59 4.84
N ARG A 149 4.95 -16.82 4.63
CA ARG A 149 3.62 -17.02 3.99
C ARG A 149 2.47 -16.47 4.82
N GLU A 150 2.58 -16.49 6.14
CA GLU A 150 1.55 -15.98 7.03
C GLU A 150 1.64 -14.45 7.17
N VAL A 151 2.84 -13.89 7.25
CA VAL A 151 3.07 -12.46 7.49
C VAL A 151 2.80 -11.64 6.23
N VAL A 152 3.36 -12.00 5.08
CA VAL A 152 3.30 -11.18 3.85
C VAL A 152 1.87 -10.78 3.46
N PRO A 153 0.86 -11.68 3.45
CA PRO A 153 -0.52 -11.31 3.12
C PRO A 153 -1.19 -10.34 4.11
N GLN A 154 -0.58 -10.09 5.28
CA GLN A 154 -1.07 -9.16 6.30
C GLN A 154 -0.38 -7.80 6.21
N LEU A 155 0.72 -7.73 5.46
CA LEU A 155 1.48 -6.52 5.20
C LEU A 155 0.87 -5.81 4.00
N HIS A 156 0.75 -4.49 4.08
CA HIS A 156 0.39 -3.67 2.94
C HIS A 156 1.20 -2.39 3.01
N GLY A 157 1.74 -1.95 1.89
CA GLY A 157 2.48 -0.72 1.77
C GLY A 157 1.57 0.52 1.86
N ARG A 158 1.82 1.45 0.96
CA ARG A 158 1.10 2.70 0.82
C ARG A 158 -0.34 2.48 0.36
N GLY A 159 -1.24 3.35 0.79
CA GLY A 159 -2.62 3.41 0.31
C GLY A 159 -2.74 4.29 -0.92
N PHE A 160 -3.00 3.69 -2.07
CA PHE A 160 -3.32 4.39 -3.30
C PHE A 160 -4.83 4.58 -3.39
N LEU A 161 -5.28 5.82 -3.12
CA LEU A 161 -6.65 6.24 -3.36
C LEU A 161 -6.84 6.57 -4.84
N LEU A 162 -7.61 5.74 -5.54
CA LEU A 162 -7.87 5.87 -6.96
C LEU A 162 -9.22 6.54 -7.20
N PHE A 163 -9.21 7.72 -7.83
CA PHE A 163 -10.40 8.36 -8.39
C PHE A 163 -10.44 8.12 -9.89
N THR A 164 -11.55 7.55 -10.39
CA THR A 164 -11.69 7.19 -11.80
C THR A 164 -13.16 7.22 -12.24
N GLY A 165 -13.40 7.16 -13.55
CA GLY A 165 -14.74 7.23 -14.12
C GLY A 165 -15.57 5.94 -13.93
N SER A 166 -16.87 6.11 -13.70
CA SER A 166 -17.88 5.04 -13.80
C SER A 166 -18.20 4.62 -15.24
N ALA A 167 -17.56 5.26 -16.23
CA ALA A 167 -17.55 4.87 -17.64
C ALA A 167 -16.16 4.37 -18.05
N LEU A 168 -16.08 3.53 -19.10
CA LEU A 168 -14.80 3.02 -19.62
C LEU A 168 -14.01 4.04 -20.44
N GLY A 169 -14.68 5.09 -20.93
CA GLY A 169 -14.15 5.95 -21.99
C GLY A 169 -14.24 5.29 -23.38
N ASN A 170 -13.80 6.03 -24.39
CA ASN A 170 -13.90 5.61 -25.80
C ASN A 170 -12.59 5.03 -26.37
N ASN A 171 -11.49 5.09 -25.60
CA ASN A 171 -10.18 4.59 -26.00
C ASN A 171 -9.76 3.46 -25.04
N PRO A 172 -9.44 2.25 -25.54
CA PRO A 172 -9.03 1.13 -24.68
C PRO A 172 -7.80 1.41 -23.82
N VAL A 173 -6.94 2.36 -24.21
CA VAL A 173 -5.73 2.73 -23.45
C VAL A 173 -6.04 3.12 -21.99
N TYR A 174 -7.24 3.65 -21.70
CA TYR A 174 -7.62 4.01 -20.34
C TYR A 174 -7.84 2.78 -19.46
N ARG A 175 -8.41 1.70 -20.02
CA ARG A 175 -8.53 0.42 -19.33
C ARG A 175 -7.16 -0.19 -19.10
N GLU A 176 -6.32 -0.25 -20.14
CA GLU A 176 -4.98 -0.82 -20.06
C GLU A 176 -4.12 -0.12 -19.00
N ALA A 177 -4.22 1.21 -18.90
CA ALA A 177 -3.52 1.98 -17.89
C ALA A 177 -4.01 1.71 -16.46
N VAL A 178 -5.32 1.51 -16.27
CA VAL A 178 -5.90 1.11 -14.97
C VAL A 178 -5.38 -0.28 -14.58
N GLU A 179 -5.46 -1.25 -15.49
CA GLU A 179 -4.96 -2.61 -15.26
C GLU A 179 -3.46 -2.57 -14.90
N SER A 180 -2.65 -1.85 -15.68
CA SER A 180 -1.22 -1.69 -15.42
C SER A 180 -0.91 -1.02 -14.08
N LEU A 181 -1.69 -0.02 -13.65
CA LEU A 181 -1.49 0.61 -12.36
C LEU A 181 -1.84 -0.35 -11.22
N VAL A 182 -2.95 -1.09 -11.32
CA VAL A 182 -3.38 -2.06 -10.31
C VAL A 182 -2.35 -3.19 -10.15
N HIS A 183 -1.84 -3.73 -11.26
CA HIS A 183 -0.75 -4.70 -11.24
C HIS A 183 0.49 -4.14 -10.56
N SER A 184 0.85 -2.88 -10.84
CA SER A 184 1.98 -2.21 -10.18
C SER A 184 1.75 -2.10 -8.67
N ILE A 185 0.57 -1.65 -8.24
CA ILE A 185 0.22 -1.53 -6.82
C ILE A 185 0.32 -2.89 -6.11
N GLY A 186 -0.22 -3.95 -6.72
CA GLY A 186 -0.11 -5.31 -6.19
C GLY A 186 1.33 -5.82 -6.11
N ALA A 187 2.14 -5.59 -7.16
CA ALA A 187 3.54 -5.98 -7.19
C ALA A 187 4.36 -5.32 -6.08
N HIS A 188 4.03 -4.06 -5.73
CA HIS A 188 4.69 -3.32 -4.65
C HIS A 188 4.15 -3.68 -3.25
N ASN A 189 3.19 -4.61 -3.19
CA ASN A 189 2.43 -4.96 -2.00
C ASN A 189 1.72 -3.75 -1.38
N ASP A 190 1.42 -2.72 -2.16
CA ASP A 190 0.64 -1.56 -1.76
C ASP A 190 -0.86 -1.90 -1.77
N ARG A 191 -1.70 -1.06 -1.15
CA ARG A 191 -3.16 -1.26 -1.12
C ARG A 191 -3.89 -0.24 -1.98
N ILE A 192 -5.02 -0.68 -2.52
CA ILE A 192 -5.97 0.18 -3.25
C ILE A 192 -7.09 0.61 -2.32
N VAL A 193 -7.43 1.89 -2.40
CA VAL A 193 -8.64 2.48 -1.81
C VAL A 193 -9.41 3.15 -2.95
N TYR A 194 -10.71 2.92 -3.05
CA TYR A 194 -11.53 3.60 -4.06
C TYR A 194 -13.02 3.63 -3.69
N GLY A 195 -13.86 4.14 -4.59
CA GLY A 195 -15.30 4.29 -4.36
C GLY A 195 -16.11 3.00 -4.23
N GLY A 196 -15.56 1.81 -4.48
CA GLY A 196 -16.28 0.54 -4.27
C GLY A 196 -17.31 0.17 -5.35
N GLY A 197 -17.38 0.92 -6.44
CA GLY A 197 -18.29 0.66 -7.56
C GLY A 197 -17.78 -0.36 -8.57
N ARG A 198 -18.70 -1.01 -9.27
CA ARG A 198 -18.43 -2.08 -10.26
C ARG A 198 -18.53 -1.62 -11.73
N ALA A 199 -18.89 -0.37 -11.98
CA ALA A 199 -19.10 0.14 -13.35
C ALA A 199 -17.84 0.80 -13.93
N GLY A 200 -17.69 0.76 -15.26
CA GLY A 200 -16.63 1.50 -15.96
C GLY A 200 -15.21 1.15 -15.49
N LEU A 201 -14.34 2.16 -15.42
CA LEU A 201 -12.96 1.98 -14.96
C LEU A 201 -12.89 1.63 -13.46
N MET A 202 -13.88 2.03 -12.66
CA MET A 202 -14.00 1.59 -11.26
C MET A 202 -14.16 0.07 -11.15
N GLY A 203 -14.96 -0.52 -12.05
CA GLY A 203 -15.08 -1.98 -12.17
C GLY A 203 -13.76 -2.64 -12.53
N VAL A 204 -13.01 -2.05 -13.47
CA VAL A 204 -11.67 -2.53 -13.85
C VAL A 204 -10.72 -2.55 -12.66
N VAL A 205 -10.70 -1.49 -11.84
CA VAL A 205 -9.89 -1.46 -10.61
C VAL A 205 -10.19 -2.65 -9.70
N GLY A 206 -11.48 -2.88 -9.42
CA GLY A 206 -11.90 -3.96 -8.52
C GLY A 206 -11.65 -5.36 -9.10
N ASP A 207 -11.90 -5.54 -10.40
CA ASP A 207 -11.76 -6.81 -11.09
C ASP A 207 -10.28 -7.23 -11.17
N THR A 208 -9.41 -6.33 -11.61
CA THR A 208 -7.97 -6.58 -11.70
C THR A 208 -7.36 -6.82 -10.31
N ALA A 209 -7.75 -6.03 -9.31
CA ALA A 209 -7.23 -6.23 -7.96
C ALA A 209 -7.64 -7.59 -7.38
N ALA A 210 -8.86 -8.05 -7.64
CA ALA A 210 -9.31 -9.36 -7.22
C ALA A 210 -8.58 -10.50 -7.94
N GLU A 211 -8.24 -10.32 -9.22
CA GLU A 211 -7.51 -11.30 -10.02
C GLU A 211 -6.06 -11.44 -9.56
N ASP A 212 -5.40 -10.33 -9.23
CA ASP A 212 -4.04 -10.31 -8.68
C ASP A 212 -4.00 -10.74 -7.20
N GLY A 213 -5.11 -10.60 -6.49
CA GLY A 213 -5.15 -10.70 -5.03
C GLY A 213 -4.58 -9.45 -4.32
N THR A 214 -4.49 -8.32 -5.02
CA THR A 214 -4.13 -7.01 -4.46
C THR A 214 -5.16 -6.56 -3.43
N LEU A 215 -4.72 -6.10 -2.26
CA LEU A 215 -5.64 -5.58 -1.23
C LEU A 215 -6.41 -4.39 -1.78
N CYS A 216 -7.73 -4.55 -1.94
CA CYS A 216 -8.60 -3.50 -2.44
C CYS A 216 -9.75 -3.23 -1.48
N ILE A 217 -9.82 -1.98 -1.01
CA ILE A 217 -10.83 -1.48 -0.08
C ILE A 217 -11.75 -0.52 -0.83
N GLY A 218 -13.01 -0.92 -0.99
CA GLY A 218 -14.06 -0.04 -1.50
C GLY A 218 -14.75 0.70 -0.36
N VAL A 219 -15.02 1.99 -0.52
CA VAL A 219 -15.83 2.78 0.43
C VAL A 219 -17.05 3.31 -0.29
N ILE A 220 -18.24 2.80 0.09
CA ILE A 220 -19.50 3.15 -0.60
C ILE A 220 -20.56 3.64 0.41
N PRO A 221 -21.27 4.73 0.11
CA PRO A 221 -22.31 5.23 1.01
C PRO A 221 -23.56 4.36 1.01
N TYR A 222 -24.28 4.35 2.14
CA TYR A 222 -25.52 3.57 2.31
C TYR A 222 -26.53 3.78 1.18
N LEU A 223 -26.71 5.04 0.77
CA LEU A 223 -27.61 5.42 -0.32
C LEU A 223 -27.26 4.72 -1.63
N LEU A 224 -25.96 4.62 -1.96
CA LEU A 224 -25.51 4.00 -3.21
C LEU A 224 -25.52 2.49 -3.12
N ALA A 225 -25.23 1.93 -1.94
CA ALA A 225 -25.33 0.50 -1.68
C ALA A 225 -26.78 -0.01 -1.53
N GLY A 226 -27.78 0.89 -1.52
CA GLY A 226 -29.19 0.52 -1.38
C GLY A 226 -29.53 -0.07 -0.01
N VAL A 227 -28.84 0.38 1.05
CA VAL A 227 -29.08 -0.06 2.43
C VAL A 227 -29.69 1.06 3.27
N ASP A 228 -30.71 0.73 4.07
CA ASP A 228 -31.46 1.69 4.90
C ASP A 228 -30.74 2.03 6.23
N GLY A 229 -29.46 2.36 6.15
CA GLY A 229 -28.64 2.79 7.30
C GLY A 229 -27.85 1.66 8.00
N PRO A 230 -27.22 1.95 9.17
CA PRO A 230 -26.24 1.06 9.82
C PRO A 230 -26.83 -0.25 10.37
N ASN A 231 -28.17 -0.37 10.44
CA ASN A 231 -28.86 -1.50 11.05
C ASN A 231 -28.89 -2.78 10.20
N GLY A 232 -28.45 -2.72 8.92
CA GLY A 232 -28.35 -3.90 8.07
C GLY A 232 -27.18 -4.84 8.43
N PHE A 233 -26.09 -4.30 9.00
CA PHE A 233 -24.87 -5.02 9.37
C PHE A 233 -24.09 -4.19 10.41
N ASN A 234 -24.41 -4.30 11.71
CA ASN A 234 -23.91 -3.36 12.71
C ASN A 234 -22.80 -3.95 13.60
N GLN A 235 -21.61 -3.34 13.58
CA GLN A 235 -20.66 -3.26 14.70
C GLN A 235 -19.90 -1.91 14.62
N GLY A 236 -20.29 -0.91 15.44
CA GLY A 236 -19.41 0.20 15.80
C GLY A 236 -19.43 1.48 14.95
N GLY A 237 -20.49 1.77 14.20
CA GLY A 237 -20.61 3.03 13.42
C GLY A 237 -19.96 3.02 12.03
N ARG A 238 -19.18 1.99 11.72
CA ARG A 238 -18.78 1.60 10.35
C ARG A 238 -19.37 0.22 10.08
N SER A 239 -20.01 0.02 8.94
CA SER A 239 -20.60 -1.27 8.60
C SER A 239 -19.71 -2.04 7.62
N TYR A 240 -19.13 -3.11 8.16
CA TYR A 240 -18.49 -4.27 7.52
C TYR A 240 -19.32 -5.01 6.49
N VAL A 241 -19.03 -4.95 5.18
CA VAL A 241 -19.36 -6.08 4.29
C VAL A 241 -18.07 -6.74 3.87
N ILE A 242 -17.81 -7.94 4.42
CA ILE A 242 -16.84 -8.86 3.83
C ILE A 242 -17.56 -9.47 2.63
N PRO A 243 -17.13 -9.22 1.38
CA PRO A 243 -17.76 -9.82 0.22
C PRO A 243 -17.63 -11.34 0.36
N ARG A 244 -18.76 -12.03 0.47
CA ARG A 244 -18.77 -13.48 0.65
C ARG A 244 -18.33 -14.16 -0.64
N ALA A 245 -17.67 -15.30 -0.53
CA ALA A 245 -17.30 -16.14 -1.68
C ALA A 245 -18.50 -16.61 -2.53
N ASP A 246 -19.73 -16.46 -2.00
CA ASP A 246 -20.99 -16.75 -2.71
C ASP A 246 -21.53 -15.56 -3.53
N GLY A 247 -20.84 -14.42 -3.57
CA GLY A 247 -21.20 -13.25 -4.36
C GLY A 247 -22.36 -12.41 -3.79
N THR A 248 -22.80 -12.66 -2.55
CA THR A 248 -23.93 -11.91 -1.96
C THR A 248 -23.48 -10.56 -1.40
N VAL A 249 -23.47 -9.53 -2.25
CA VAL A 249 -23.51 -8.11 -1.84
C VAL A 249 -24.91 -7.57 -2.15
N PRO A 250 -25.56 -6.81 -1.25
CA PRO A 250 -26.87 -6.22 -1.55
C PRO A 250 -26.83 -5.47 -2.88
N THR A 251 -27.61 -5.91 -3.86
CA THR A 251 -27.71 -5.22 -5.15
C THR A 251 -28.73 -4.09 -5.00
N PRO A 252 -28.32 -2.81 -5.10
CA PRO A 252 -29.26 -1.71 -4.98
C PRO A 252 -30.28 -1.73 -6.12
N SER A 253 -31.54 -1.45 -5.80
CA SER A 253 -32.61 -1.27 -6.82
C SER A 253 -32.46 0.03 -7.62
N ARG A 254 -31.69 1.00 -7.08
CA ARG A 254 -31.23 2.24 -7.71
C ARG A 254 -29.90 2.64 -7.06
N GLY A 255 -28.88 2.99 -7.85
CA GLY A 255 -27.59 3.44 -7.30
C GLY A 255 -26.38 2.81 -8.02
N GLU A 256 -25.20 3.06 -7.47
CA GLU A 256 -23.95 2.46 -7.93
C GLU A 256 -23.89 0.99 -7.48
N ILE A 257 -23.67 0.06 -8.40
CA ILE A 257 -23.54 -1.36 -8.05
C ILE A 257 -22.22 -1.56 -7.32
N ALA A 258 -22.29 -2.00 -6.07
CA ALA A 258 -21.13 -2.31 -5.27
C ALA A 258 -20.35 -3.49 -5.87
N HIS A 259 -19.02 -3.43 -5.78
CA HIS A 259 -18.15 -4.50 -6.24
C HIS A 259 -18.11 -5.66 -5.23
N ASP A 260 -18.22 -6.88 -5.75
CA ASP A 260 -18.46 -8.11 -5.01
C ASP A 260 -17.22 -9.00 -4.81
N ARG A 261 -16.11 -8.66 -5.46
CA ARG A 261 -14.83 -9.38 -5.33
C ARG A 261 -13.74 -8.61 -4.59
N LEU A 262 -14.09 -7.52 -3.91
CA LEU A 262 -13.11 -6.72 -3.16
C LEU A 262 -12.61 -7.47 -1.93
N THR A 263 -11.43 -7.12 -1.43
CA THR A 263 -10.94 -7.63 -0.15
C THR A 263 -11.84 -7.16 1.00
N ARG A 264 -12.30 -5.90 0.92
CA ARG A 264 -13.17 -5.28 1.92
C ARG A 264 -14.05 -4.22 1.27
N LEU A 265 -15.31 -4.16 1.68
CA LEU A 265 -16.21 -3.06 1.35
C LEU A 265 -16.68 -2.39 2.64
N GLU A 266 -16.40 -1.10 2.79
CA GLU A 266 -16.83 -0.27 3.91
C GLU A 266 -18.07 0.54 3.53
N LEU A 267 -19.13 0.37 4.32
CA LEU A 267 -20.35 1.16 4.18
C LEU A 267 -20.34 2.37 5.12
N VAL A 268 -20.58 3.55 4.55
CA VAL A 268 -20.55 4.84 5.27
C VAL A 268 -21.86 5.62 5.15
N PRO A 269 -22.20 6.52 6.09
CA PRO A 269 -23.49 7.18 6.09
C PRO A 269 -23.70 8.20 4.97
N THR A 270 -22.65 8.89 4.54
CA THR A 270 -22.76 10.04 3.62
C THR A 270 -21.62 10.08 2.60
N MET A 271 -21.77 10.89 1.56
CA MET A 271 -20.69 11.18 0.61
C MET A 271 -19.50 11.86 1.29
N SER A 272 -19.74 12.74 2.27
CA SER A 272 -18.66 13.38 3.02
C SER A 272 -17.87 12.34 3.83
N ALA A 273 -18.56 11.45 4.55
CA ALA A 273 -17.92 10.36 5.28
C ALA A 273 -17.16 9.41 4.35
N ARG A 274 -17.62 9.22 3.11
CA ARG A 274 -16.90 8.47 2.06
C ARG A 274 -15.55 9.10 1.78
N LYS A 275 -15.52 10.40 1.45
CA LYS A 275 -14.29 11.12 1.12
C LYS A 275 -13.31 11.12 2.29
N THR A 276 -13.80 11.43 3.49
CA THR A 276 -12.98 11.38 4.71
C THR A 276 -12.38 10.00 4.92
N ARG A 277 -13.20 8.94 4.84
CA ARG A 277 -12.71 7.58 5.08
C ARG A 277 -11.72 7.11 4.02
N MET A 278 -11.93 7.45 2.75
CA MET A 278 -10.97 7.15 1.70
C MET A 278 -9.64 7.87 1.93
N GLY A 279 -9.68 9.14 2.37
CA GLY A 279 -8.48 9.91 2.73
C GLY A 279 -7.72 9.33 3.92
N GLU A 280 -8.40 8.93 5.00
CA GLU A 280 -7.77 8.27 6.16
C GLU A 280 -7.00 6.99 5.79
N LEU A 281 -7.43 6.31 4.72
CA LEU A 281 -6.82 5.07 4.23
C LEU A 281 -5.73 5.32 3.18
N ALA A 282 -5.57 6.56 2.71
CA ALA A 282 -4.69 6.94 1.63
C ALA A 282 -3.34 7.45 2.15
N ASP A 283 -2.30 7.19 1.38
CA ASP A 283 -0.99 7.83 1.43
C ASP A 283 -0.78 8.64 0.13
N ILE A 284 -1.30 8.14 -1.00
CA ILE A 284 -1.27 8.76 -2.32
C ILE A 284 -2.69 8.85 -2.88
N VAL A 285 -3.03 9.96 -3.52
CA VAL A 285 -4.28 10.17 -4.24
C VAL A 285 -3.99 10.28 -5.73
N VAL A 286 -4.61 9.45 -6.55
CA VAL A 286 -4.37 9.38 -7.99
C VAL A 286 -5.66 9.63 -8.78
N GLY A 287 -5.65 10.66 -9.61
CA GLY A 287 -6.69 10.94 -10.62
C GLY A 287 -6.42 10.19 -11.93
N LEU A 288 -7.21 9.16 -12.18
CA LEU A 288 -7.27 8.41 -13.43
C LEU A 288 -8.32 9.02 -14.37
N PRO A 289 -8.31 8.72 -15.70
CA PRO A 289 -9.31 9.24 -16.62
C PRO A 289 -10.75 9.10 -16.10
N GLY A 290 -11.50 10.20 -16.06
CA GLY A 290 -12.77 10.24 -15.34
C GLY A 290 -13.58 11.53 -15.53
N GLY A 291 -14.81 11.52 -15.04
CA GLY A 291 -15.75 12.63 -15.25
C GLY A 291 -15.61 13.76 -14.23
N ALA A 292 -16.65 14.59 -14.16
CA ALA A 292 -16.73 15.69 -13.19
C ALA A 292 -16.59 15.23 -11.72
N GLY A 293 -17.07 14.03 -11.38
CA GLY A 293 -16.91 13.46 -10.04
C GLY A 293 -15.44 13.20 -9.69
N THR A 294 -14.67 12.61 -10.61
CA THR A 294 -13.24 12.41 -10.46
C THR A 294 -12.49 13.73 -10.29
N VAL A 295 -12.91 14.77 -11.02
CA VAL A 295 -12.35 16.12 -10.88
C VAL A 295 -12.69 16.71 -9.50
N ASP A 296 -13.94 16.63 -9.04
CA ASP A 296 -14.33 17.08 -7.69
C ASP A 296 -13.48 16.43 -6.60
N GLU A 297 -13.37 15.10 -6.64
CA GLU A 297 -12.62 14.32 -5.67
C GLU A 297 -11.12 14.64 -5.67
N LEU A 298 -10.52 14.82 -6.85
CA LEU A 298 -9.13 15.21 -6.99
C LEU A 298 -8.87 16.62 -6.42
N PHE A 299 -9.69 17.61 -6.78
CA PHE A 299 -9.51 18.99 -6.30
C PHE A 299 -9.82 19.12 -4.80
N ASP A 300 -10.74 18.32 -4.26
CA ASP A 300 -10.98 18.23 -2.82
C ASP A 300 -9.71 17.77 -2.10
N ALA A 301 -9.11 16.67 -2.53
CA ALA A 301 -7.85 16.16 -1.96
C ALA A 301 -6.69 17.16 -2.11
N TRP A 302 -6.53 17.75 -3.29
CA TRP A 302 -5.46 18.72 -3.55
C TRP A 302 -5.63 20.00 -2.73
N THR A 303 -6.87 20.47 -2.54
CA THR A 303 -7.14 21.63 -1.68
C THR A 303 -6.85 21.32 -0.22
N GLN A 304 -7.20 20.12 0.27
CA GLN A 304 -6.86 19.70 1.64
C GLN A 304 -5.34 19.64 1.88
N GLN A 305 -4.57 19.18 0.88
CA GLN A 305 -3.11 19.21 0.90
C GLN A 305 -2.58 20.64 1.01
N GLN A 306 -3.08 21.57 0.17
CA GLN A 306 -2.67 22.98 0.20
C GLN A 306 -2.94 23.65 1.56
N LEU A 307 -4.03 23.26 2.21
CA LEU A 307 -4.41 23.78 3.54
C LEU A 307 -3.65 23.09 4.69
N GLY A 308 -2.85 22.06 4.41
CA GLY A 308 -2.10 21.30 5.40
C GLY A 308 -2.94 20.33 6.23
N TYR A 309 -4.19 20.06 5.84
CA TYR A 309 -5.04 19.06 6.52
C TYR A 309 -4.59 17.63 6.26
N THR A 310 -3.97 17.41 5.11
CA THR A 310 -3.41 16.11 4.72
C THR A 310 -2.04 16.33 4.10
N GLN A 311 -1.21 15.29 4.15
CA GLN A 311 0.12 15.25 3.54
C GLN A 311 0.19 14.19 2.42
N HIS A 312 -0.97 13.83 1.86
CA HIS A 312 -1.01 12.85 0.77
C HIS A 312 -0.32 13.41 -0.47
N ALA A 313 0.47 12.58 -1.16
CA ALA A 313 0.91 12.91 -2.50
C ALA A 313 -0.31 12.92 -3.44
N VAL A 314 -0.51 13.99 -4.21
CA VAL A 314 -1.65 14.09 -5.16
C VAL A 314 -1.09 14.01 -6.57
N ALA A 315 -1.66 13.11 -7.36
CA ALA A 315 -1.16 12.76 -8.68
C ALA A 315 -2.25 12.69 -9.75
N LEU A 316 -1.86 12.98 -10.99
CA LEU A 316 -2.60 12.75 -12.22
C LEU A 316 -1.87 11.70 -13.04
N LEU A 317 -2.54 10.59 -13.37
CA LEU A 317 -2.04 9.65 -14.38
C LEU A 317 -2.56 10.11 -15.76
N ASN A 318 -1.71 10.82 -16.50
CA ASN A 318 -2.04 11.51 -17.75
C ASN A 318 -1.99 10.61 -18.99
N VAL A 319 -2.75 9.52 -18.92
CA VAL A 319 -2.80 8.51 -19.99
C VAL A 319 -3.22 9.14 -21.31
N ASN A 320 -2.37 9.06 -22.34
CA ASN A 320 -2.65 9.57 -23.67
C ASN A 320 -3.07 11.06 -23.68
N GLY A 321 -2.47 11.88 -22.80
CA GLY A 321 -2.75 13.32 -22.71
C GLY A 321 -4.14 13.66 -22.20
N TYR A 322 -4.84 12.72 -21.53
CA TYR A 322 -6.21 12.91 -21.05
C TYR A 322 -6.39 14.18 -20.21
N TRP A 323 -5.41 14.46 -19.35
CA TRP A 323 -5.42 15.59 -18.43
C TRP A 323 -4.76 16.86 -18.99
N ASP A 324 -4.21 16.85 -20.20
CA ASP A 324 -3.56 18.03 -20.81
C ASP A 324 -4.46 19.29 -20.78
N PRO A 325 -5.77 19.21 -21.09
CA PRO A 325 -6.63 20.40 -21.01
C PRO A 325 -6.78 20.92 -19.57
N LEU A 326 -6.86 20.02 -18.59
CA LEU A 326 -6.97 20.40 -17.17
C LEU A 326 -5.66 21.02 -16.68
N ILE A 327 -4.53 20.40 -17.00
CA ILE A 327 -3.20 20.91 -16.67
C ILE A 327 -2.99 22.30 -17.29
N SER A 328 -3.44 22.52 -18.53
CA SER A 328 -3.40 23.83 -19.16
C SER A 328 -4.27 24.86 -18.43
N ALA A 329 -5.46 24.47 -17.95
CA ALA A 329 -6.33 25.35 -17.17
C ALA A 329 -5.68 25.72 -15.82
N ILE A 330 -5.06 24.76 -15.13
CA ILE A 330 -4.33 25.00 -13.88
C ILE A 330 -3.13 25.94 -14.11
N LYS A 331 -2.35 25.71 -15.18
CA LYS A 331 -1.25 26.61 -15.56
C LYS A 331 -1.75 28.04 -15.80
N HIS A 332 -2.93 28.19 -16.39
CA HIS A 332 -3.54 29.50 -16.55
C HIS A 332 -3.93 30.14 -15.20
N MET A 333 -4.45 29.36 -14.24
CA MET A 333 -4.71 29.87 -12.87
C MET A 333 -3.43 30.39 -12.20
N VAL A 334 -2.28 29.73 -12.42
CA VAL A 334 -0.98 30.22 -11.95
C VAL A 334 -0.58 31.51 -12.65
N ALA A 335 -0.70 31.57 -13.98
CA ALA A 335 -0.35 32.75 -14.77
C ALA A 335 -1.17 34.00 -14.38
N GLU A 336 -2.44 33.80 -14.01
CA GLU A 336 -3.35 34.86 -13.56
C GLU A 336 -3.27 35.13 -12.04
N GLY A 337 -2.41 34.42 -11.30
CA GLY A 337 -2.18 34.65 -9.87
C GLY A 337 -3.22 34.09 -8.91
N PHE A 338 -4.09 33.18 -9.37
CA PHE A 338 -5.08 32.49 -8.53
C PHE A 338 -4.51 31.24 -7.83
N LEU A 339 -3.39 30.71 -8.31
CA LEU A 339 -2.71 29.55 -7.74
C LEU A 339 -1.20 29.82 -7.65
N SER A 340 -0.57 29.40 -6.56
CA SER A 340 0.90 29.46 -6.43
C SER A 340 1.58 28.44 -7.33
N SER A 341 2.72 28.78 -7.93
CA SER A 341 3.52 27.83 -8.72
C SER A 341 3.96 26.63 -7.88
N ALA A 342 4.24 26.84 -6.60
CA ALA A 342 4.65 25.76 -5.68
C ALA A 342 3.61 24.63 -5.57
N TYR A 343 2.31 24.95 -5.64
CA TYR A 343 1.26 23.93 -5.59
C TYR A 343 1.09 23.19 -6.91
N LEU A 344 1.32 23.88 -8.04
CA LEU A 344 1.38 23.22 -9.33
C LEU A 344 2.60 22.29 -9.41
N GLU A 345 3.75 22.70 -8.86
CA GLU A 345 4.97 21.90 -8.79
C GLU A 345 4.82 20.69 -7.85
N SER A 346 4.01 20.80 -6.80
CA SER A 346 3.71 19.68 -5.89
C SER A 346 2.70 18.67 -6.44
N LEU A 347 1.93 19.03 -7.49
CA LEU A 347 1.01 18.11 -8.15
C LEU A 347 1.80 17.17 -9.06
N ILE A 348 1.81 15.88 -8.74
CA ILE A 348 2.50 14.88 -9.54
C ILE A 348 1.71 14.67 -10.84
N ILE A 349 2.42 14.74 -11.97
CA ILE A 349 1.86 14.40 -13.29
C ILE A 349 2.73 13.29 -13.84
N ALA A 350 2.16 12.11 -14.10
CA ALA A 350 2.88 10.97 -14.65
C ALA A 350 2.10 10.38 -15.82
N ASP A 351 2.79 9.95 -16.87
CA ASP A 351 2.16 9.35 -18.05
C ASP A 351 2.05 7.83 -17.91
N THR A 352 2.82 7.23 -16.99
CA THR A 352 2.86 5.78 -16.74
C THR A 352 2.87 5.44 -15.24
N PRO A 353 2.44 4.23 -14.84
CA PRO A 353 2.54 3.79 -13.45
C PRO A 353 3.98 3.80 -12.91
N ARG A 354 4.97 3.42 -13.73
CA ARG A 354 6.38 3.47 -13.33
C ARG A 354 6.81 4.89 -12.95
N GLU A 355 6.55 5.85 -13.83
CA GLU A 355 6.87 7.26 -13.59
C GLU A 355 6.10 7.81 -12.38
N LEU A 356 4.87 7.34 -12.15
CA LEU A 356 4.10 7.71 -10.97
C LEU A 356 4.83 7.28 -9.69
N TYR A 357 5.31 6.04 -9.62
CA TYR A 357 6.09 5.54 -8.48
C TYR A 357 7.38 6.33 -8.28
N GLU A 358 8.19 6.50 -9.34
CA GLU A 358 9.43 7.29 -9.29
C GLU A 358 9.20 8.70 -8.75
N LYS A 359 8.10 9.35 -9.18
CA LYS A 359 7.76 10.70 -8.71
C LYS A 359 7.21 10.72 -7.29
N VAL A 360 6.44 9.71 -6.88
CA VAL A 360 5.94 9.59 -5.49
C VAL A 360 7.12 9.38 -4.54
N ASP A 361 8.08 8.54 -4.90
CA ASP A 361 9.24 8.23 -4.05
C ASP A 361 10.14 9.46 -3.85
N ALA A 362 10.24 10.32 -4.87
CA ALA A 362 10.96 11.59 -4.79
C ALA A 362 10.12 12.76 -4.25
N TRP A 363 8.84 12.54 -3.93
CA TRP A 363 7.93 13.61 -3.58
C TRP A 363 8.10 14.07 -2.13
N VAL A 364 8.11 15.38 -1.94
CA VAL A 364 8.12 16.01 -0.62
C VAL A 364 6.88 16.92 -0.51
N PRO A 365 6.16 16.90 0.62
CA PRO A 365 5.00 17.75 0.79
C PRO A 365 5.31 19.25 0.68
N PRO A 366 4.46 20.04 0.00
CA PRO A 366 4.63 21.48 -0.07
C PRO A 366 4.34 22.13 1.29
N ALA A 367 4.95 23.29 1.54
CA ALA A 367 4.60 24.10 2.71
C ALA A 367 3.09 24.47 2.71
N PRO A 368 2.41 24.38 3.86
CA PRO A 368 1.00 24.76 3.96
C PRO A 368 0.77 26.22 3.58
N LYS A 369 -0.41 26.55 3.05
CA LYS A 369 -0.75 27.91 2.58
C LYS A 369 -0.62 29.02 3.61
N TRP A 370 -0.73 28.68 4.89
CA TRP A 370 -0.67 29.62 6.01
C TRP A 370 0.30 29.16 7.10
N GLY A 371 1.24 28.25 6.77
CA GLY A 371 2.23 27.67 7.68
C GLY A 371 3.64 27.94 7.22
#